data_AF-A0AAD2A008-F1
#
_entry.id   AF-A0AAD2A008-F1
#
_cell.length_a   1.000
_cell.length_b   1.000
_cell.length_c   1.000
_cell.angle_alpha   90.00
_cell.angle_beta   90.00
_cell.angle_gamma   90.00
#
_symmetry.space_group_name_H-M   'P 1'
#
loop_
_entity.id
_entity.type
_entity.pdbx_description
1 polymer ?
#
loop_
_entity_poly.entity_id
_entity_poly.type
_entity_poly.pdbx_seq_one_letter_code
_entity_poly.pdbx_strand_id
1 'polypeptide(L)'
;MDPYRNLRNWNRGDPCTSEWTGVFCYNTSLDDGYLHLRELLLNGNQLTGSLPDEIGFLPNLDRIQIDQNKISGSIPTSFANLSNIKHFHMNNNSLSGQIPPQLSRLPKLVHLLLDNNNLSGYLPPELSEMPSLQILYIFTLVIP
;
A
#
# COMPACT_ATOMS: atom_id res chain seq x y z
N MET A 1 -7.60 -1.95 14.52
CA MET A 1 -7.08 -1.14 13.40
C MET A 1 -7.74 0.23 13.31
N ASP A 2 -9.05 0.38 13.47
CA ASP A 2 -9.74 1.68 13.33
C ASP A 2 -10.37 2.16 14.66
N PRO A 3 -9.62 2.86 15.52
CA PRO A 3 -10.10 3.25 16.86
C PRO A 3 -11.23 4.28 16.83
N TYR A 4 -11.32 5.09 15.77
CA TYR A 4 -12.31 6.17 15.65
C TYR A 4 -13.51 5.80 14.77
N ARG A 5 -13.58 4.56 14.29
CA ARG A 5 -14.66 4.06 13.42
C ARG A 5 -14.76 4.84 12.10
N ASN A 6 -13.64 5.31 11.57
CA ASN A 6 -13.58 5.99 10.27
C ASN A 6 -13.93 5.05 9.10
N LEU A 7 -13.75 3.74 9.28
CA LEU A 7 -14.08 2.66 8.36
C LEU A 7 -15.38 1.93 8.78
N ARG A 8 -16.31 2.61 9.46
CA ARG A 8 -17.56 2.01 9.98
C ARG A 8 -18.43 1.29 8.94
N ASN A 9 -18.32 1.65 7.66
CA ASN A 9 -19.04 1.04 6.55
C ASN A 9 -18.30 -0.16 5.95
N TRP A 10 -17.10 -0.49 6.42
CA TRP A 10 -16.41 -1.74 6.08
C TRP A 10 -17.05 -2.90 6.83
N ASN A 11 -18.24 -3.27 6.38
CA ASN A 11 -19.06 -4.35 6.94
C ASN A 11 -18.96 -5.61 6.05
N ARG A 12 -19.89 -6.56 6.16
CA ARG A 12 -19.95 -7.68 5.21
C ARG A 12 -20.59 -7.21 3.91
N GLY A 13 -19.89 -7.40 2.80
CA GLY A 13 -20.39 -7.08 1.47
C GLY A 13 -19.25 -7.01 0.46
N ASP A 14 -19.62 -6.74 -0.79
CA ASP A 14 -18.65 -6.44 -1.85
C ASP A 14 -18.21 -4.97 -1.71
N PRO A 15 -16.91 -4.68 -1.51
CA PRO A 15 -16.38 -3.33 -1.35
C PRO A 15 -16.76 -2.40 -2.51
N CYS A 16 -16.94 -2.94 -3.72
CA CYS A 16 -17.25 -2.17 -4.93
C CYS A 16 -18.72 -1.80 -5.08
N THR A 17 -19.61 -2.41 -4.29
CA THR A 17 -21.05 -2.10 -4.31
C THR A 17 -21.56 -1.58 -2.97
N SER A 18 -20.74 -1.60 -1.93
CA SER A 18 -21.12 -1.28 -0.54
C SER A 18 -20.65 0.10 -0.07
N GLU A 19 -20.21 0.97 -0.99
CA GLU A 19 -19.75 2.34 -0.71
C GLU A 19 -18.72 2.42 0.44
N TRP A 20 -17.77 1.48 0.49
CA TRP A 20 -16.78 1.45 1.57
C TRP A 20 -15.90 2.70 1.53
N THR A 21 -15.66 3.30 2.70
CA THR A 21 -14.88 4.53 2.82
C THR A 21 -13.47 4.28 2.26
N GLY A 22 -13.04 5.14 1.35
CA GLY A 22 -11.71 5.08 0.77
C GLY A 22 -11.50 3.95 -0.25
N VAL A 23 -12.55 3.23 -0.64
CA VAL A 23 -12.49 2.16 -1.65
C VAL A 23 -13.01 2.72 -2.96
N PHE A 24 -12.20 2.68 -4.01
CA PHE A 24 -12.59 3.09 -5.35
C PHE A 24 -12.44 1.92 -6.31
N CYS A 25 -13.54 1.59 -6.97
CA CYS A 25 -13.60 0.53 -7.95
C CYS A 25 -13.93 1.08 -9.34
N TYR A 26 -13.31 0.50 -10.35
CA TYR A 26 -13.56 0.86 -11.75
C TYR A 26 -13.83 -0.41 -12.56
N ASN A 27 -14.56 -0.24 -13.66
CA ASN A 27 -14.64 -1.28 -14.67
C ASN A 27 -13.22 -1.49 -15.24
N THR A 28 -12.85 -2.75 -15.43
CA THR A 28 -11.58 -3.08 -16.09
C THR A 28 -11.83 -3.27 -17.57
N SER A 29 -10.76 -3.35 -18.35
CA SER A 29 -10.87 -3.71 -19.77
C SER A 29 -11.21 -5.20 -19.99
N LEU A 30 -11.49 -5.96 -18.92
CA LEU A 30 -11.69 -7.41 -18.98
C LEU A 30 -13.11 -7.82 -19.41
N ASP A 31 -14.03 -6.86 -19.61
CA ASP A 31 -15.42 -7.09 -20.06
C ASP A 31 -16.15 -8.20 -19.29
N ASP A 32 -15.84 -8.34 -17.99
CA ASP A 32 -16.46 -9.32 -17.12
C ASP A 32 -17.76 -8.80 -16.46
N GLY A 33 -18.09 -7.53 -16.69
CA GLY A 33 -19.29 -6.87 -16.18
C GLY A 33 -19.20 -6.45 -14.71
N TYR A 34 -18.04 -6.57 -14.06
CA TYR A 34 -17.87 -6.25 -12.64
C TYR A 34 -16.96 -5.04 -12.40
N LEU A 35 -17.20 -4.35 -11.30
CA LEU A 35 -16.29 -3.33 -10.77
C LEU A 35 -15.18 -4.02 -9.98
N HIS A 36 -13.94 -3.57 -10.17
CA HIS A 36 -12.79 -4.11 -9.45
C HIS A 36 -12.15 -3.03 -8.59
N LEU A 37 -11.72 -3.38 -7.38
CA LEU A 37 -10.97 -2.49 -6.51
C LEU A 37 -9.65 -2.07 -7.17
N ARG A 38 -9.46 -0.76 -7.28
CA ARG A 38 -8.34 -0.13 -7.99
C ARG A 38 -7.58 0.82 -7.09
N GLU A 39 -8.28 1.61 -6.28
CA GLU A 39 -7.64 2.52 -5.34
C GLU A 39 -8.13 2.31 -3.92
N LEU A 40 -7.18 2.30 -2.97
CA LEU A 40 -7.43 2.28 -1.54
C LEU A 40 -6.85 3.56 -0.92
N LEU A 41 -7.72 4.53 -0.61
CA LEU A 41 -7.41 5.86 -0.11
C LEU A 41 -7.87 6.00 1.35
N LEU A 42 -6.97 5.72 2.27
CA LEU A 42 -7.21 5.73 3.72
C LEU A 42 -6.31 6.73 4.45
N ASN A 43 -5.70 7.68 3.74
CA ASN A 43 -4.82 8.66 4.33
C ASN A 43 -5.54 9.51 5.40
N GLY A 44 -4.84 9.84 6.49
CA GLY A 44 -5.38 10.75 7.53
C GLY A 44 -6.48 10.17 8.44
N ASN A 45 -6.66 8.85 8.50
CA ASN A 45 -7.75 8.20 9.24
C ASN A 45 -7.38 7.73 10.66
N GLN A 46 -6.21 8.11 11.19
CA GLN A 46 -5.73 7.69 12.51
C GLN A 46 -5.76 6.16 12.72
N LEU A 47 -5.63 5.40 11.63
CA LEU A 47 -5.61 3.94 11.64
C LEU A 47 -4.37 3.44 12.39
N THR A 48 -4.50 2.29 13.03
CA THR A 48 -3.50 1.64 13.90
C THR A 48 -3.37 0.16 13.52
N GLY A 49 -2.40 -0.53 14.11
CA GLY A 49 -2.16 -1.96 13.84
C GLY A 49 -1.28 -2.16 12.61
N SER A 50 -1.17 -3.40 12.14
CA SER A 50 -0.27 -3.79 11.05
C SER A 50 -0.97 -3.91 9.70
N LEU A 51 -0.18 -3.84 8.64
CA LEU A 51 -0.66 -4.12 7.29
C LEU A 51 -0.98 -5.62 7.14
N PRO A 52 -2.19 -5.98 6.68
CA PRO A 52 -2.55 -7.37 6.39
C PRO A 52 -1.90 -7.86 5.09
N ASP A 53 -1.45 -9.13 5.07
CA ASP A 53 -0.87 -9.77 3.88
C ASP A 53 -1.88 -9.83 2.73
N GLU A 54 -3.18 -9.89 3.07
CA GLU A 54 -4.32 -10.02 2.17
C GLU A 54 -4.38 -8.91 1.11
N ILE A 55 -3.88 -7.71 1.42
CA ILE A 55 -3.82 -6.61 0.45
C ILE A 55 -2.96 -7.01 -0.76
N GLY A 56 -1.91 -7.79 -0.56
CA GLY A 56 -1.03 -8.27 -1.63
C GLY A 56 -1.73 -9.14 -2.68
N PHE A 57 -2.96 -9.61 -2.40
CA PHE A 57 -3.75 -10.44 -3.31
C PHE A 57 -4.85 -9.68 -4.04
N LEU A 58 -4.81 -8.34 -4.05
CA LEU A 58 -5.73 -7.51 -4.81
C LEU A 58 -5.19 -7.29 -6.23
N PRO A 59 -5.64 -8.05 -7.25
CA PRO A 59 -4.94 -8.16 -8.53
C PRO A 59 -4.97 -6.87 -9.35
N ASN A 60 -5.98 -6.03 -9.12
CA ASN A 60 -6.22 -4.82 -9.89
C ASN A 60 -5.75 -3.55 -9.18
N LEU A 61 -5.32 -3.62 -7.92
CA LEU A 61 -4.97 -2.43 -7.14
C LEU A 61 -3.81 -1.67 -7.82
N ASP A 62 -4.05 -0.41 -8.19
CA ASP A 62 -3.08 0.47 -8.83
C ASP A 62 -2.64 1.65 -7.95
N ARG A 63 -3.37 1.93 -6.87
CA ARG A 63 -3.04 2.98 -5.90
C ARG A 63 -3.39 2.55 -4.48
N ILE A 64 -2.43 2.67 -3.57
CA ILE A 64 -2.64 2.58 -2.13
C ILE A 64 -2.07 3.84 -1.46
N GLN A 65 -2.93 4.54 -0.74
CA GLN A 65 -2.58 5.72 0.06
C GLN A 65 -3.08 5.50 1.47
N ILE A 66 -2.15 5.25 2.39
CA ILE A 66 -2.44 5.08 3.82
C ILE A 66 -1.57 6.01 4.65
N ASP A 67 -0.97 7.03 4.02
CA ASP A 67 -0.13 8.01 4.68
C ASP A 67 -0.88 8.79 5.76
N GLN A 68 -0.14 9.37 6.70
CA GLN A 68 -0.71 10.14 7.81
C GLN A 68 -1.64 9.30 8.71
N ASN A 69 -1.22 8.07 9.03
CA ASN A 69 -1.88 7.20 9.99
C ASN A 69 -0.90 6.82 11.12
N LYS A 70 -1.25 5.82 11.93
CA LYS A 70 -0.42 5.25 13.01
C LYS A 70 -0.21 3.75 12.78
N ILE A 71 -0.12 3.34 11.52
CA ILE A 71 0.12 1.94 11.13
C ILE A 71 1.54 1.54 11.55
N SER A 72 1.67 0.35 12.13
CA SER A 72 2.93 -0.20 12.65
C SER A 72 3.24 -1.57 12.03
N GLY A 73 4.33 -2.21 12.48
CA GLY A 73 4.78 -3.49 11.92
C GLY A 73 5.56 -3.31 10.61
N SER A 74 5.81 -4.41 9.91
CA SER A 74 6.59 -4.43 8.65
C SER A 74 5.71 -4.28 7.42
N ILE A 75 6.32 -3.84 6.31
CA ILE A 75 5.70 -3.94 4.99
C ILE A 75 5.65 -5.43 4.59
N PRO A 76 4.47 -5.99 4.29
CA PRO A 76 4.35 -7.39 3.89
C PRO A 76 5.10 -7.70 2.59
N THR A 77 5.78 -8.85 2.54
CA THR A 77 6.41 -9.33 1.31
C THR A 77 5.40 -9.65 0.22
N SER A 78 4.15 -9.99 0.59
CA SER A 78 3.04 -10.23 -0.34
C SER A 78 2.71 -9.00 -1.19
N PHE A 79 3.09 -7.79 -0.78
CA PHE A 79 2.84 -6.58 -1.57
C PHE A 79 3.63 -6.56 -2.88
N ALA A 80 4.67 -7.40 -3.01
CA ALA A 80 5.35 -7.65 -4.28
C ALA A 80 4.47 -8.35 -5.33
N ASN A 81 3.30 -8.88 -4.95
CA ASN A 81 2.35 -9.51 -5.87
C ASN A 81 1.39 -8.51 -6.53
N LEU A 82 1.42 -7.23 -6.12
CA LEU A 82 0.55 -6.18 -6.65
C LEU A 82 0.98 -5.72 -8.05
N SER A 83 0.86 -6.59 -9.05
CA SER A 83 1.41 -6.39 -10.40
C SER A 83 0.90 -5.12 -11.13
N ASN A 84 -0.20 -4.53 -10.66
CA ASN A 84 -0.78 -3.31 -11.21
C ASN A 84 -0.47 -2.03 -10.42
N ILE A 85 0.19 -2.12 -9.26
CA ILE A 85 0.44 -0.96 -8.39
C ILE A 85 1.35 0.08 -9.07
N LYS A 86 0.93 1.34 -8.97
CA LYS A 86 1.65 2.51 -9.48
C LYS A 86 2.03 3.47 -8.36
N HIS A 87 1.16 3.62 -7.38
CA HIS A 87 1.33 4.58 -6.30
C HIS A 87 1.25 3.87 -4.95
N PHE A 88 2.35 3.92 -4.22
CA PHE A 88 2.51 3.27 -2.93
C PHE A 88 2.92 4.35 -1.92
N HIS A 89 1.93 4.95 -1.26
CA HIS A 89 2.15 6.03 -0.30
C HIS A 89 1.84 5.53 1.12
N MET A 90 2.89 5.37 1.93
CA MET A 90 2.80 4.95 3.33
C MET A 90 3.59 5.85 4.28
N ASN A 91 4.06 6.99 3.78
CA ASN A 91 4.79 7.97 4.56
C ASN A 91 3.97 8.47 5.77
N ASN A 92 4.64 9.02 6.78
CA ASN A 92 4.00 9.49 8.02
C ASN A 92 3.18 8.39 8.72
N ASN A 93 3.84 7.27 9.04
CA ASN A 93 3.30 6.16 9.82
C ASN A 93 4.35 5.70 10.85
N SER A 94 4.14 4.53 11.46
CA SER A 94 5.09 3.89 12.38
C SER A 94 5.56 2.53 11.86
N LEU A 95 5.64 2.36 10.52
CA LEU A 95 6.16 1.15 9.90
C LEU A 95 7.62 0.93 10.29
N SER A 96 8.02 -0.33 10.40
CA SER A 96 9.30 -0.76 10.96
C SER A 96 9.85 -1.96 10.23
N GLY A 97 11.06 -2.40 10.59
CA GLY A 97 11.75 -3.47 9.88
C GLY A 97 12.36 -3.00 8.55
N GLN A 98 12.70 -3.96 7.69
CA GLN A 98 13.36 -3.71 6.42
C GLN A 98 12.34 -3.49 5.29
N ILE A 99 12.76 -2.73 4.27
CA ILE A 99 12.01 -2.64 3.01
C ILE A 99 12.19 -3.97 2.27
N PRO A 100 11.11 -4.70 1.91
CA PRO A 100 11.26 -5.95 1.20
C PRO A 100 11.92 -5.74 -0.17
N PRO A 101 13.08 -6.37 -0.47
CA PRO A 101 13.72 -6.24 -1.77
C PRO A 101 12.81 -6.71 -2.91
N GLN A 102 11.84 -7.59 -2.64
CA GLN A 102 10.88 -8.08 -3.61
C GLN A 102 9.99 -6.97 -4.20
N LEU A 103 9.87 -5.81 -3.56
CA LEU A 103 9.16 -4.66 -4.12
C LEU A 103 9.79 -4.16 -5.43
N SER A 104 11.07 -4.45 -5.68
CA SER A 104 11.73 -4.15 -6.96
C SER A 104 11.10 -4.85 -8.16
N ARG A 105 10.36 -5.95 -7.94
CA ARG A 105 9.69 -6.74 -8.97
C ARG A 105 8.40 -6.08 -9.49
N LEU A 106 7.93 -5.01 -8.86
CA LEU A 106 6.68 -4.35 -9.22
C LEU A 106 6.87 -3.58 -10.54
N PRO A 107 6.30 -4.06 -11.65
CA PRO A 107 6.70 -3.59 -12.99
C PRO A 107 6.18 -2.18 -13.31
N LYS A 108 5.13 -1.75 -12.62
CA LYS A 108 4.40 -0.50 -12.90
C LYS A 108 4.56 0.54 -11.79
N LEU A 109 5.33 0.26 -10.73
CA LEU A 109 5.44 1.17 -9.60
C LEU A 109 6.16 2.45 -10.02
N VAL A 110 5.49 3.58 -9.83
CA VAL A 110 5.97 4.91 -10.22
C VAL A 110 6.38 5.72 -9.00
N HIS A 111 5.56 5.71 -7.94
CA HIS A 111 5.82 6.41 -6.68
C HIS A 111 5.92 5.43 -5.53
N LEU A 112 7.05 5.47 -4.81
CA LEU A 112 7.27 4.77 -3.55
C LEU A 112 7.64 5.78 -2.47
N LEU A 113 6.66 6.12 -1.61
CA LEU A 113 6.83 7.09 -0.53
C LEU A 113 6.71 6.36 0.81
N LEU A 114 7.84 6.20 1.50
CA LEU A 114 7.98 5.50 2.77
C LEU A 114 8.66 6.35 3.84
N ASP A 115 9.00 7.60 3.55
CA ASP A 115 9.62 8.53 4.49
C ASP A 115 8.76 8.78 5.75
N ASN A 116 9.37 9.28 6.82
CA ASN A 116 8.71 9.49 8.11
C ASN A 116 8.04 8.21 8.65
N ASN A 117 8.81 7.13 8.67
CA ASN A 117 8.53 5.86 9.33
C ASN A 117 9.74 5.44 10.20
N ASN A 118 9.64 4.31 10.89
CA ASN A 118 10.70 3.72 11.69
C ASN A 118 11.40 2.54 10.96
N LEU A 119 11.53 2.65 9.63
CA LEU A 119 12.18 1.64 8.79
C LEU A 119 13.68 1.57 9.08
N SER A 120 14.24 0.38 8.95
CA SER A 120 15.61 0.06 9.35
C SER A 120 16.29 -0.88 8.37
N GLY A 121 17.60 -1.04 8.49
CA GLY A 121 18.42 -1.86 7.61
C GLY A 121 18.85 -1.12 6.34
N TYR A 122 19.42 -1.86 5.40
CA TYR A 122 19.95 -1.29 4.16
C TYR A 122 18.83 -1.02 3.16
N LEU A 123 18.99 0.06 2.38
CA LEU A 123 18.18 0.30 1.20
C LEU A 123 18.44 -0.83 0.19
N PRO A 124 17.42 -1.59 -0.25
CA PRO A 124 17.64 -2.66 -1.22
C PRO A 124 18.18 -2.09 -2.54
N PRO A 125 19.37 -2.51 -2.99
CA PRO A 125 19.95 -1.98 -4.24
C PRO A 125 19.08 -2.28 -5.46
N GLU A 126 18.26 -3.34 -5.41
CA GLU A 126 17.32 -3.73 -6.46
C GLU A 126 16.26 -2.65 -6.73
N LEU A 127 15.99 -1.73 -5.80
CA LEU A 127 15.09 -0.59 -6.06
C LEU A 127 15.61 0.33 -7.17
N SER A 128 16.92 0.34 -7.41
CA SER A 128 17.53 1.10 -8.52
C SER A 128 17.25 0.48 -9.89
N GLU A 129 16.82 -0.78 -9.94
CA GLU A 129 16.54 -1.51 -11.18
C GLU A 129 15.06 -1.41 -11.60
N MET A 130 14.25 -0.68 -10.84
CA MET A 130 12.81 -0.60 -11.09
C MET A 130 12.51 0.20 -12.36
N PRO A 131 11.89 -0.41 -13.39
CA PRO A 131 11.83 0.17 -14.72
C PRO A 131 10.93 1.41 -14.83
N SER A 132 9.95 1.53 -13.92
CA SER A 132 8.92 2.59 -13.97
C SER A 132 9.05 3.61 -12.84
N LEU A 133 10.00 3.42 -11.91
CA LEU A 133 10.10 4.22 -10.68
C LEU A 133 10.58 5.63 -11.01
N GLN A 134 9.81 6.64 -10.60
CA GLN A 134 10.10 8.05 -10.86
C GLN A 134 10.27 8.86 -9.58
N ILE A 135 9.49 8.54 -8.54
CA ILE A 135 9.55 9.23 -7.26
C ILE A 135 9.82 8.22 -6.16
N LEU A 136 10.92 8.42 -5.45
CA LEU A 136 11.37 7.59 -4.35
C LEU A 136 11.71 8.47 -3.15
N TYR A 137 10.86 8.45 -2.13
CA TYR A 137 11.14 9.10 -0.84
C TYR A 137 11.21 8.04 0.25
N ILE A 138 12.40 7.83 0.77
CA ILE A 138 12.69 6.82 1.78
C ILE A 138 13.67 7.41 2.79
N PHE A 139 13.46 7.11 4.07
CA PHE A 139 14.46 7.23 5.12
C PHE A 139 14.52 5.90 5.87
N THR A 140 15.73 5.39 6.12
CA THR A 140 15.95 4.16 6.90
C THR A 140 17.08 4.39 7.91
N LEU A 141 16.98 3.77 9.07
CA LEU A 141 18.07 3.71 10.04
C LEU A 141 18.95 2.49 9.75
N VAL A 142 20.22 2.72 9.41
CA VAL A 142 21.21 1.64 9.34
C VAL A 142 21.60 1.29 10.78
N ILE A 143 21.18 0.11 11.24
CA ILE A 143 21.56 -0.42 12.54
C ILE A 143 22.77 -1.34 12.31
N PRO A 144 23.93 -1.08 12.95
CA PRO A 144 25.15 -1.87 12.80
C PRO A 144 25.06 -3.27 13.41
#